data_AF-A0A0B5QMI6-F1
#
_entry.id   AF-A0A0B5QMI6-F1
#
_cell.length_a   1.000
_cell.length_b   1.000
_cell.length_c   1.000
_cell.angle_alpha   90.00
_cell.angle_beta   90.00
_cell.angle_gamma   90.00
#
_symmetry.space_group_name_H-M   'P 1'
#
loop_
_entity.id
_entity.type
_entity.pdbx_description
1 polymer ?
#
loop_
_entity_poly.entity_id
_entity_poly.type
_entity_poly.pdbx_seq_one_letter_code
_entity_poly.pdbx_strand_id
1 'polypeptide(L)'
;MSNINSAINDFEKFIEFIENEKPILSATQEVLGRKDCYNLNMILENKKDVINPSYNQDKYFAIDLMFSLVLASKLYIKANDEKGKVRLFKTDKLESFQNLNEDEKYIFILQTYWTKYDFETKFDRTHNIAAFYNILAEIASAKQGDIIVKDEMDISNVMYSTGAAFFHHLKFLSFGEIELINGSKTRYEDTIKSFSPNEFGIKTSILLLTKAIQYWNREDVPVLLEYYNLKVTTNKNEKAFDVFKTIFKGNTVKNTVEESKINKGGTYTFKVGLSKTVWRKINLAYKHTFGDLHNAIQEAFEFDNDHLYAFFIGGNRRKGIYCKYAEYEGPVAETTTIASLNLYKGERLLYLFDFGDEWEFNVELTEINEEAPVPLKPMIIESKGKSPHQYNGGWGLYE
;
A
#
# COMPACT_ATOMS: atom_id res chain seq x y z
N MET A 1 -10.11 28.03 -10.66
CA MET A 1 -9.62 26.70 -11.09
C MET A 1 -8.97 26.09 -9.87
N SER A 2 -9.35 24.86 -9.51
CA SER A 2 -8.83 24.19 -8.32
C SER A 2 -7.32 24.02 -8.44
N ASN A 3 -6.57 24.21 -7.36
CA ASN A 3 -5.11 24.06 -7.31
C ASN A 3 -4.66 22.58 -7.34
N ILE A 4 -5.42 21.71 -7.99
CA ILE A 4 -5.13 20.27 -8.11
C ILE A 4 -3.83 20.00 -8.88
N ASN A 5 -3.41 20.97 -9.70
CA ASN A 5 -2.19 20.90 -10.50
C ASN A 5 -0.95 20.75 -9.62
N SER A 6 -0.96 21.29 -8.40
CA SER A 6 0.14 21.11 -7.46
C SER A 6 0.35 19.63 -7.11
N ALA A 7 -0.74 18.91 -6.82
CA ALA A 7 -0.70 17.49 -6.48
C ALA A 7 -0.19 16.65 -7.67
N ILE A 8 -0.69 16.94 -8.87
CA ILE A 8 -0.31 16.24 -10.10
C ILE A 8 1.17 16.51 -10.42
N ASN A 9 1.60 17.77 -10.39
CA ASN A 9 2.97 18.18 -10.70
C ASN A 9 3.97 17.55 -9.72
N ASP A 10 3.67 17.54 -8.42
CA ASP A 10 4.52 16.87 -7.42
C ASP A 10 4.57 15.35 -7.66
N PHE A 11 3.45 14.73 -8.04
CA PHE A 11 3.41 13.29 -8.38
C PHE A 11 4.22 12.96 -9.64
N GLU A 12 4.19 13.82 -10.65
CA GLU A 12 5.01 13.68 -11.87
C GLU A 12 6.50 13.87 -11.58
N LYS A 13 6.87 14.87 -10.77
CA LYS A 13 8.25 15.05 -10.30
C LYS A 13 8.76 13.87 -9.47
N PHE A 14 7.89 13.27 -8.65
CA PHE A 14 8.22 12.03 -7.95
C PHE A 14 8.55 10.93 -8.95
N ILE A 15 7.70 10.71 -9.97
CA ILE A 15 7.92 9.71 -11.02
C ILE A 15 9.24 9.96 -11.76
N GLU A 16 9.48 11.20 -12.20
CA GLU A 16 10.71 11.59 -12.89
C GLU A 16 11.94 11.33 -12.03
N PHE A 17 11.90 11.69 -10.74
CA PHE A 17 12.98 11.44 -9.79
C PHE A 17 13.28 9.94 -9.65
N ILE A 18 12.25 9.09 -9.50
CA ILE A 18 12.44 7.65 -9.40
C ILE A 18 13.10 7.07 -10.67
N GLU A 19 12.66 7.49 -11.85
CA GLU A 19 13.19 6.97 -13.12
C GLU A 19 14.62 7.44 -13.41
N ASN A 20 14.94 8.69 -13.04
CA ASN A 20 16.26 9.30 -13.29
C ASN A 20 17.31 8.87 -12.27
N GLU A 21 16.99 9.00 -10.98
CA GLU A 21 17.95 8.74 -9.89
C GLU A 21 17.99 7.27 -9.49
N LYS A 22 16.90 6.53 -9.76
CA LYS A 22 16.74 5.11 -9.40
C LYS A 22 17.16 4.84 -7.96
N PRO A 23 16.59 5.50 -6.95
CA PRO A 23 17.10 5.44 -5.58
C PRO A 23 17.15 4.01 -5.03
N ILE A 24 18.18 3.73 -4.22
CA ILE A 24 18.28 2.46 -3.47
C ILE A 24 17.44 2.60 -2.21
N LEU A 25 16.49 1.68 -2.02
CA LEU A 25 15.68 1.65 -0.81
C LEU A 25 16.49 1.13 0.39
N SER A 26 16.18 1.63 1.58
CA SER A 26 16.85 1.21 2.82
C SER A 26 16.66 -0.28 3.08
N ALA A 27 17.69 -0.96 3.61
CA ALA A 27 17.66 -2.41 3.75
C ALA A 27 16.59 -2.93 4.73
N THR A 28 16.20 -2.13 5.72
CA THR A 28 15.30 -2.58 6.79
C THR A 28 13.84 -2.20 6.53
N GLN A 29 13.59 -0.96 6.12
CA GLN A 29 12.23 -0.44 5.93
C GLN A 29 11.83 -0.40 4.44
N GLU A 30 12.81 -0.57 3.54
CA GLU A 30 12.62 -0.47 2.09
C GLU A 30 11.89 0.81 1.69
N VAL A 31 12.36 1.93 2.22
CA VAL A 31 11.91 3.30 1.91
C VAL A 31 13.06 4.11 1.34
N LEU A 32 12.76 5.28 0.77
CA LEU A 32 13.77 6.21 0.27
C LEU A 32 14.73 6.65 1.39
N GLY A 33 16.01 6.77 1.05
CA GLY A 33 17.03 7.27 1.97
C GLY A 33 16.89 8.77 2.24
N ARG A 34 17.42 9.26 3.37
CA ARG A 34 17.31 10.68 3.77
C ARG A 34 17.80 11.65 2.70
N LYS A 35 18.89 11.31 2.01
CA LYS A 35 19.45 12.13 0.93
C LYS A 35 18.52 12.21 -0.27
N ASP A 36 17.94 11.09 -0.66
CA ASP A 36 16.99 11.03 -1.78
C ASP A 36 15.70 11.78 -1.44
N CYS A 37 15.17 11.59 -0.23
CA CYS A 37 14.02 12.35 0.27
C CYS A 37 14.30 13.86 0.27
N TYR A 38 15.47 14.29 0.75
CA TYR A 38 15.83 15.71 0.75
C TYR A 38 15.92 16.26 -0.68
N ASN A 39 16.63 15.58 -1.58
CA ASN A 39 16.79 16.01 -2.97
C ASN A 39 15.43 16.14 -3.68
N LEU A 40 14.57 15.13 -3.52
CA LEU A 40 13.21 15.15 -4.04
C LEU A 40 12.40 16.28 -3.41
N ASN A 41 12.44 16.45 -2.09
CA ASN A 41 11.71 17.52 -1.39
C ASN A 41 12.04 18.92 -1.92
N MET A 42 13.29 19.16 -2.35
CA MET A 42 13.71 20.47 -2.86
C MET A 42 13.02 20.87 -4.17
N ILE A 43 12.50 19.92 -4.95
CA ILE A 43 11.83 20.19 -6.22
C ILE A 43 10.30 20.20 -6.12
N LEU A 44 9.72 19.82 -4.96
CA LEU A 44 8.27 19.76 -4.75
C LEU A 44 7.67 21.12 -4.34
N GLU A 45 6.40 21.32 -4.68
CA GLU A 45 5.58 22.42 -4.20
C GLU A 45 5.11 22.17 -2.76
N ASN A 46 4.66 20.95 -2.45
CA ASN A 46 4.26 20.51 -1.11
C ASN A 46 5.45 20.03 -0.26
N LYS A 47 6.55 20.77 -0.34
CA LYS A 47 7.78 20.45 0.39
C LYS A 47 7.67 20.72 1.89
N LYS A 48 8.38 19.93 2.69
CA LYS A 48 8.72 20.27 4.08
C LYS A 48 9.82 21.33 4.07
N ASP A 49 9.70 22.34 4.93
CA ASP A 49 10.75 23.34 5.11
C ASP A 49 11.92 22.75 5.91
N VAL A 50 13.01 22.43 5.20
CA VAL A 50 14.20 21.80 5.77
C VAL A 50 15.45 22.33 5.08
N ILE A 51 16.55 22.47 5.84
CA ILE A 51 17.83 22.96 5.32
C ILE A 51 18.86 21.83 5.07
N ASN A 52 18.64 20.64 5.62
CA ASN A 52 19.59 19.51 5.51
C ASN A 52 18.86 18.14 5.47
N PRO A 53 19.52 17.07 4.99
CA PRO A 53 18.93 15.72 4.87
C PRO A 53 18.90 14.96 6.20
N SER A 54 18.30 15.53 7.25
CA SER A 54 18.21 14.93 8.59
C SER A 54 17.02 13.99 8.77
N TYR A 55 15.97 14.16 7.97
CA TYR A 55 14.69 13.50 8.16
C TYR A 55 14.59 12.19 7.38
N ASN A 56 13.90 11.21 7.96
CA ASN A 56 13.50 9.99 7.28
C ASN A 56 12.26 10.25 6.40
N GLN A 57 11.94 9.33 5.48
CA GLN A 57 10.81 9.46 4.55
C GLN A 57 9.47 9.80 5.25
N ASP A 58 9.18 9.19 6.40
CA ASP A 58 7.93 9.37 7.15
C ASP A 58 7.69 10.81 7.62
N LYS A 59 8.73 11.64 7.65
CA LYS A 59 8.62 13.07 8.01
C LYS A 59 8.42 13.96 6.80
N TYR A 60 8.66 13.46 5.59
CA TYR A 60 8.31 14.15 4.35
C TYR A 60 6.93 13.68 3.88
N PHE A 61 5.86 14.18 4.51
CA PHE A 61 4.50 13.63 4.31
C PHE A 61 4.05 13.55 2.85
N ALA A 62 4.38 14.53 2.00
CA ALA A 62 4.07 14.46 0.56
C ALA A 62 4.82 13.31 -0.13
N ILE A 63 6.11 13.13 0.16
CA ILE A 63 6.93 12.05 -0.40
C ILE A 63 6.44 10.69 0.11
N ASP A 64 6.17 10.56 1.42
CA ASP A 64 5.69 9.30 1.99
C ASP A 64 4.31 8.91 1.43
N LEU A 65 3.43 9.90 1.25
CA LEU A 65 2.13 9.71 0.59
C LEU A 65 2.33 9.22 -0.84
N MET A 66 3.07 9.95 -1.69
CA MET A 66 3.29 9.56 -3.08
C MET A 66 3.93 8.18 -3.21
N PHE A 67 4.97 7.90 -2.42
CA PHE A 67 5.62 6.58 -2.35
C PHE A 67 4.63 5.47 -2.01
N SER A 68 3.73 5.72 -1.06
CA SER A 68 2.70 4.75 -0.67
C SER A 68 1.65 4.56 -1.76
N LEU A 69 1.22 5.64 -2.43
CA LEU A 69 0.21 5.59 -3.48
C LEU A 69 0.71 4.87 -4.74
N VAL A 70 1.97 5.09 -5.16
CA VAL A 70 2.53 4.39 -6.33
C VAL A 70 2.64 2.88 -6.11
N LEU A 71 2.91 2.46 -4.87
CA LEU A 71 2.93 1.05 -4.48
C LEU A 71 1.52 0.46 -4.34
N ALA A 72 0.62 1.16 -3.66
CA ALA A 72 -0.75 0.71 -3.44
C ALA A 72 -1.54 0.55 -4.75
N SER A 73 -1.24 1.38 -5.74
CA SER A 73 -1.83 1.27 -7.09
C SER A 73 -1.09 0.32 -8.03
N LYS A 74 0.10 -0.16 -7.62
CA LYS A 74 1.05 -0.92 -8.45
C LYS A 74 1.51 -0.16 -9.69
N LEU A 75 1.61 1.17 -9.67
CA LEU A 75 2.38 1.90 -10.70
C LEU A 75 3.87 1.54 -10.61
N TYR A 76 4.33 1.28 -9.39
CA TYR A 76 5.64 0.72 -9.11
C TYR A 76 5.51 -0.48 -8.19
N ILE A 77 6.49 -1.37 -8.26
CA ILE A 77 6.72 -2.45 -7.30
C ILE A 77 8.10 -2.31 -6.68
N LYS A 78 8.30 -2.91 -5.50
CA LYS A 78 9.64 -3.10 -4.93
C LYS A 78 10.24 -4.38 -5.50
N ALA A 79 11.42 -4.29 -6.09
CA ALA A 79 12.17 -5.45 -6.56
C ALA A 79 13.68 -5.27 -6.38
N ASN A 80 14.41 -6.38 -6.42
CA ASN A 80 15.87 -6.38 -6.41
C ASN A 80 16.42 -6.02 -7.80
N ASP A 81 17.42 -5.15 -7.85
CA ASP A 81 18.27 -5.00 -9.04
C ASP A 81 19.22 -6.20 -9.20
N GLU A 82 19.99 -6.22 -10.30
CA GLU A 82 20.98 -7.27 -10.58
C GLU A 82 22.04 -7.44 -9.48
N LYS A 83 22.24 -6.42 -8.64
CA LYS A 83 23.18 -6.41 -7.51
C LYS A 83 22.50 -6.77 -6.18
N GLY A 84 21.23 -7.15 -6.19
CA GLY A 84 20.44 -7.48 -5.01
C GLY A 84 20.08 -6.27 -4.15
N LYS A 85 20.05 -5.05 -4.72
CA LYS A 85 19.59 -3.84 -4.03
C LYS A 85 18.12 -3.59 -4.36
N VAL A 86 17.32 -3.32 -3.34
CA VAL A 86 15.88 -3.06 -3.52
C VAL A 86 15.69 -1.66 -4.11
N ARG A 87 14.90 -1.55 -5.17
CA ARG A 87 14.50 -0.30 -5.83
C ARG A 87 13.02 -0.34 -6.20
N LEU A 88 12.48 0.80 -6.61
CA LEU A 88 11.19 0.87 -7.29
C LEU A 88 11.37 0.56 -8.78
N PHE A 89 10.57 -0.35 -9.31
CA PHE A 89 10.50 -0.67 -10.73
C PHE A 89 9.10 -0.36 -11.25
N LYS A 90 9.02 0.38 -12.36
CA LYS A 90 7.74 0.69 -13.00
C LYS A 90 7.07 -0.57 -13.55
N THR A 91 5.75 -0.51 -13.59
CA THR A 91 4.89 -1.51 -14.23
C THR A 91 4.27 -0.94 -15.51
N ASP A 92 3.54 -1.76 -16.25
CA ASP A 92 2.69 -1.33 -17.38
C ASP A 92 1.62 -0.30 -16.95
N LYS A 93 1.18 -0.33 -15.70
CA LYS A 93 0.22 0.64 -15.16
C LYS A 93 0.74 2.08 -15.13
N LEU A 94 2.06 2.29 -15.03
CA LEU A 94 2.62 3.64 -15.07
C LEU A 94 2.34 4.33 -16.41
N GLU A 95 2.45 3.60 -17.51
CA GLU A 95 2.15 4.12 -18.85
C GLU A 95 0.67 4.51 -18.98
N SER A 96 -0.22 3.65 -18.47
CA SER A 96 -1.66 3.95 -18.42
C SER A 96 -1.95 5.23 -17.62
N PHE A 97 -1.28 5.43 -16.48
CA PHE A 97 -1.39 6.66 -15.69
C PHE A 97 -0.87 7.90 -16.44
N GLN A 98 0.28 7.77 -17.11
CA GLN A 98 0.90 8.88 -17.83
C GLN A 98 0.03 9.38 -19.00
N ASN A 99 -0.75 8.48 -19.61
CA ASN A 99 -1.67 8.78 -20.71
C ASN A 99 -3.00 9.43 -20.26
N LEU A 100 -3.29 9.50 -18.96
CA LEU A 100 -4.48 10.16 -18.43
C LEU A 100 -4.37 11.69 -18.55
N ASN A 101 -5.51 12.37 -18.68
CA ASN A 101 -5.56 13.84 -18.56
C ASN A 101 -5.42 14.30 -17.09
N GLU A 102 -5.26 15.60 -16.86
CA GLU A 102 -5.04 16.14 -15.50
C GLU A 102 -6.15 15.79 -14.50
N ASP A 103 -7.42 15.93 -14.88
CA ASP A 103 -8.56 15.59 -14.03
C ASP A 103 -8.57 14.08 -13.72
N GLU A 104 -8.28 13.23 -14.71
CA GLU A 104 -8.20 11.78 -14.57
C GLU A 104 -7.04 11.35 -13.66
N LYS A 105 -5.86 11.97 -13.80
CA LYS A 105 -4.71 11.75 -12.91
C LYS A 105 -5.04 12.10 -11.48
N TYR A 106 -5.66 13.26 -11.26
CA TYR A 106 -6.07 13.68 -9.92
C TYR A 106 -7.09 12.71 -9.31
N ILE A 107 -8.13 12.32 -10.07
CA ILE A 107 -9.11 11.34 -9.60
C ILE A 107 -8.46 10.01 -9.27
N PHE A 108 -7.51 9.54 -10.08
CA PHE A 108 -6.78 8.32 -9.79
C PHE A 108 -6.00 8.41 -8.47
N ILE A 109 -5.29 9.52 -8.22
CA ILE A 109 -4.54 9.76 -6.98
C ILE A 109 -5.50 9.77 -5.78
N LEU A 110 -6.57 10.56 -5.84
CA LEU A 110 -7.53 10.69 -4.74
C LEU A 110 -8.29 9.39 -4.46
N GLN A 111 -8.75 8.69 -5.50
CA GLN A 111 -9.41 7.39 -5.36
C GLN A 111 -8.43 6.36 -4.79
N THR A 112 -7.17 6.32 -5.24
CA THR A 112 -6.16 5.41 -4.69
C THR A 112 -5.91 5.71 -3.21
N TYR A 113 -5.84 6.99 -2.84
CA TYR A 113 -5.74 7.40 -1.44
C TYR A 113 -6.91 6.86 -0.62
N TRP A 114 -8.14 7.04 -1.09
CA TRP A 114 -9.30 6.58 -0.33
C TRP A 114 -9.44 5.06 -0.26
N THR A 115 -9.21 4.38 -1.38
CA THR A 115 -9.59 2.96 -1.58
C THR A 115 -8.44 1.98 -1.42
N LYS A 116 -7.18 2.45 -1.31
CA LYS A 116 -6.01 1.56 -1.25
C LYS A 116 -4.92 2.01 -0.28
N TYR A 117 -4.88 3.28 0.12
CA TYR A 117 -3.90 3.74 1.11
C TYR A 117 -4.12 3.02 2.43
N ASP A 118 -3.04 2.51 3.02
CA ASP A 118 -3.08 1.72 4.24
C ASP A 118 -3.11 2.64 5.47
N PHE A 119 -4.29 3.19 5.76
CA PHE A 119 -4.49 4.12 6.88
C PHE A 119 -4.12 3.49 8.23
N GLU A 120 -4.46 2.23 8.45
CA GLU A 120 -4.24 1.53 9.73
C GLU A 120 -2.76 1.27 10.02
N THR A 121 -1.97 1.04 8.99
CA THR A 121 -0.51 0.92 9.12
C THR A 121 0.16 2.27 9.27
N LYS A 122 -0.28 3.25 8.48
CA LYS A 122 0.42 4.54 8.32
C LYS A 122 0.12 5.50 9.45
N PHE A 123 -1.05 5.37 10.06
CA PHE A 123 -1.40 6.04 11.29
C PHE A 123 -1.37 5.02 12.41
N ASP A 124 -0.84 5.38 13.57
CA ASP A 124 -0.82 4.50 14.74
C ASP A 124 -2.24 3.98 15.03
N ARG A 125 -2.38 2.73 15.47
CA ARG A 125 -3.67 2.09 15.83
C ARG A 125 -4.44 2.88 16.89
N THR A 126 -3.77 3.79 17.58
CA THR A 126 -4.40 4.75 18.50
C THR A 126 -5.33 5.76 17.80
N HIS A 127 -5.23 5.94 16.47
CA HIS A 127 -6.10 6.84 15.71
C HIS A 127 -7.37 6.10 15.24
N ASN A 128 -8.43 6.26 16.02
CA ASN A 128 -9.76 5.75 15.71
C ASN A 128 -10.32 6.37 14.42
N ILE A 129 -10.99 5.58 13.57
CA ILE A 129 -11.69 6.06 12.36
C ILE A 129 -12.60 7.27 12.62
N ALA A 130 -13.26 7.34 13.79
CA ALA A 130 -14.09 8.48 14.19
C ALA A 130 -13.32 9.81 14.17
N ALA A 131 -12.03 9.81 14.54
CA ALA A 131 -11.20 11.01 14.51
C ALA A 131 -10.99 11.52 13.07
N PHE A 132 -10.75 10.63 12.11
CA PHE A 132 -10.64 11.00 10.69
C PHE A 132 -11.99 11.47 10.13
N TYR A 133 -13.07 10.75 10.46
CA TYR A 133 -14.42 11.10 10.05
C TYR A 133 -14.82 12.49 10.55
N ASN A 134 -14.58 12.81 11.83
CA ASN A 134 -14.91 14.10 12.43
C ASN A 134 -14.20 15.26 11.71
N ILE A 135 -12.90 15.14 11.42
CA ILE A 135 -12.18 16.18 10.64
C ILE A 135 -12.81 16.39 9.27
N LEU A 136 -13.14 15.31 8.55
CA LEU A 136 -13.82 15.43 7.26
C LEU A 136 -15.23 16.02 7.41
N ALA A 137 -15.95 15.73 8.49
CA ALA A 137 -17.29 16.22 8.75
C ALA A 137 -17.30 17.71 9.12
N GLU A 138 -16.30 18.17 9.87
CA GLU A 138 -16.05 19.59 10.11
C GLU A 138 -15.77 20.33 8.79
N ILE A 139 -14.89 19.78 7.94
CA ILE A 139 -14.61 20.34 6.61
C ILE A 139 -15.88 20.35 5.74
N ALA A 140 -16.67 19.28 5.75
CA ALA A 140 -17.90 19.19 4.98
C ALA A 140 -18.99 20.18 5.45
N SER A 141 -18.95 20.57 6.72
CA SER A 141 -19.90 21.52 7.34
C SER A 141 -19.43 22.98 7.27
N ALA A 142 -18.17 23.20 6.90
CA ALA A 142 -17.56 24.52 6.80
C ALA A 142 -18.07 25.32 5.59
N LYS A 143 -17.94 26.64 5.69
CA LYS A 143 -18.08 27.59 4.59
C LYS A 143 -16.70 28.04 4.12
N GLN A 144 -16.61 28.49 2.88
CA GLN A 144 -15.38 29.05 2.37
C GLN A 144 -14.94 30.26 3.22
N GLY A 145 -13.70 30.23 3.69
CA GLY A 145 -13.13 31.24 4.58
C GLY A 145 -13.18 30.87 6.08
N ASP A 146 -13.88 29.79 6.45
CA ASP A 146 -13.83 29.27 7.80
C ASP A 146 -12.42 28.74 8.12
N ILE A 147 -12.06 28.79 9.40
CA ILE A 147 -10.81 28.25 9.94
C ILE A 147 -11.19 27.22 11.00
N ILE A 148 -10.80 25.98 10.75
CA ILE A 148 -10.99 24.86 11.67
C ILE A 148 -9.79 24.81 12.60
N VAL A 149 -10.04 24.81 13.90
CA VAL A 149 -9.01 24.79 14.95
C VAL A 149 -9.21 23.59 15.85
N LYS A 150 -8.15 23.22 16.55
CA LYS A 150 -8.20 22.16 17.56
C LYS A 150 -9.25 22.46 18.64
N ASP A 151 -10.15 21.52 18.87
CA ASP A 151 -10.97 21.43 20.08
C ASP A 151 -10.31 20.47 21.08
N GLU A 152 -10.05 20.92 22.31
CA GLU A 152 -9.40 20.08 23.33
C GLU A 152 -10.31 18.98 23.88
N MET A 153 -11.63 19.13 23.72
CA MET A 153 -12.63 18.19 24.22
C MET A 153 -13.04 17.14 23.17
N ASP A 154 -12.65 17.31 21.90
CA ASP A 154 -12.99 16.37 20.82
C ASP A 154 -11.93 15.26 20.67
N ILE A 155 -12.39 14.05 20.36
CA ILE A 155 -11.51 12.89 20.11
C ILE A 155 -10.54 13.11 18.94
N SER A 156 -10.90 13.97 18.00
CA SER A 156 -10.09 14.37 16.84
C SER A 156 -8.88 15.24 17.21
N ASN A 157 -8.75 15.72 18.45
CA ASN A 157 -7.59 16.48 18.93
C ASN A 157 -6.25 15.77 18.63
N VAL A 158 -6.23 14.43 18.70
CA VAL A 158 -5.05 13.62 18.36
C VAL A 158 -4.57 13.84 16.91
N MET A 159 -5.48 14.16 15.99
CA MET A 159 -5.19 14.43 14.58
C MET A 159 -4.38 15.69 14.37
N TYR A 160 -4.49 16.68 15.27
CA TYR A 160 -3.72 17.92 15.17
C TYR A 160 -2.25 17.72 15.54
N SER A 161 -1.87 16.63 16.21
CA SER A 161 -0.50 16.37 16.66
C SER A 161 0.07 15.08 16.08
N THR A 162 -0.20 13.93 16.68
CA THR A 162 0.34 12.63 16.21
C THR A 162 -0.28 12.18 14.89
N GLY A 163 -1.48 12.66 14.55
CA GLY A 163 -2.14 12.41 13.26
C GLY A 163 -1.92 13.51 12.22
N ALA A 164 -1.00 14.46 12.44
CA ALA A 164 -0.82 15.65 11.59
C ALA A 164 -0.59 15.32 10.10
N ALA A 165 0.00 14.16 9.80
CA ALA A 165 0.19 13.68 8.43
C ALA A 165 -1.13 13.71 7.62
N PHE A 166 -2.28 13.47 8.25
CA PHE A 166 -3.58 13.51 7.57
C PHE A 166 -3.90 14.90 7.02
N PHE A 167 -3.67 15.97 7.79
CA PHE A 167 -3.85 17.35 7.32
C PHE A 167 -2.88 17.71 6.20
N HIS A 168 -1.63 17.22 6.26
CA HIS A 168 -0.68 17.37 5.17
C HIS A 168 -1.14 16.63 3.90
N HIS A 169 -1.76 15.45 4.02
CA HIS A 169 -2.36 14.76 2.87
C HIS A 169 -3.54 15.53 2.31
N LEU A 170 -4.41 16.09 3.16
CA LEU A 170 -5.53 16.93 2.72
C LEU A 170 -5.03 18.17 1.98
N LYS A 171 -3.99 18.84 2.48
CA LYS A 171 -3.32 19.94 1.77
C LYS A 171 -2.77 19.49 0.42
N PHE A 172 -2.00 18.40 0.39
CA PHE A 172 -1.45 17.82 -0.85
C PHE A 172 -2.56 17.55 -1.88
N LEU A 173 -3.68 17.00 -1.43
CA LEU A 173 -4.87 16.74 -2.25
C LEU A 173 -5.72 18.00 -2.50
N SER A 174 -5.23 19.20 -2.19
CA SER A 174 -5.89 20.48 -2.46
C SER A 174 -7.21 20.72 -1.71
N PHE A 175 -7.41 20.10 -0.54
CA PHE A 175 -8.62 20.33 0.27
C PHE A 175 -8.61 21.69 0.99
N GLY A 176 -7.43 22.26 1.23
CA GLY A 176 -7.28 23.48 2.00
C GLY A 176 -5.82 23.74 2.37
N GLU A 177 -5.61 24.74 3.22
CA GLU A 177 -4.30 25.13 3.72
C GLU A 177 -4.15 24.82 5.21
N ILE A 178 -2.93 24.51 5.62
CA ILE A 178 -2.57 24.28 7.03
C ILE A 178 -1.82 25.50 7.59
N GLU A 179 -2.06 25.82 8.84
CA GLU A 179 -1.18 26.63 9.66
C GLU A 179 -0.53 25.72 10.71
N LEU A 180 0.80 25.75 10.84
CA LEU A 180 1.52 24.95 11.83
C LEU A 180 1.73 25.73 13.14
N ILE A 181 1.86 25.00 14.25
CA ILE A 181 2.32 25.59 15.52
C ILE A 181 3.83 25.82 15.44
N ASN A 182 4.23 27.08 15.58
CA ASN A 182 5.65 27.44 15.61
C ASN A 182 6.33 27.04 16.93
N GLY A 183 7.59 26.61 16.85
CA GLY A 183 8.50 26.54 18.01
C GLY A 183 8.74 25.16 18.60
N SER A 184 8.03 24.11 18.17
CA SER A 184 8.35 22.73 18.57
C SER A 184 9.47 22.17 17.69
N LYS A 185 10.54 21.63 18.31
CA LYS A 185 11.66 20.94 17.64
C LYS A 185 11.70 19.44 17.94
N THR A 186 10.58 18.89 18.40
CA THR A 186 10.47 17.49 18.84
C THR A 186 9.55 16.71 17.91
N ARG A 187 9.02 15.57 18.35
CA ARG A 187 8.02 14.79 17.59
C ARG A 187 6.74 15.56 17.22
N TYR A 188 6.55 16.76 17.80
CA TYR A 188 5.40 17.65 17.59
C TYR A 188 5.72 18.84 16.69
N GLU A 189 6.83 18.84 15.95
CA GLU A 189 7.21 19.96 15.06
C GLU A 189 6.18 20.22 13.95
N ASP A 190 5.47 19.18 13.50
CA ASP A 190 4.47 19.26 12.44
C ASP A 190 3.04 19.42 13.00
N THR A 191 2.90 19.88 14.25
CA THR A 191 1.57 20.04 14.87
C THR A 191 0.77 21.11 14.15
N ILE A 192 -0.48 20.79 13.83
CA ILE A 192 -1.42 21.66 13.14
C ILE A 192 -2.02 22.64 14.15
N LYS A 193 -1.92 23.93 13.84
CA LYS A 193 -2.62 25.00 14.57
C LYS A 193 -4.04 25.15 14.05
N SER A 194 -4.20 25.18 12.73
CA SER A 194 -5.49 25.33 12.08
C SER A 194 -5.49 24.75 10.66
N PHE A 195 -6.68 24.45 10.14
CA PHE A 195 -6.92 24.07 8.75
C PHE A 195 -7.98 24.97 8.13
N SER A 196 -7.66 25.55 6.98
CA SER A 196 -8.56 26.44 6.24
C SER A 196 -9.06 25.74 4.98
N PRO A 197 -10.25 25.10 5.00
CA PRO A 197 -10.77 24.39 3.84
C PRO A 197 -11.13 25.35 2.70
N ASN A 198 -10.87 24.94 1.47
CA ASN A 198 -11.34 25.65 0.28
C ASN A 198 -12.64 25.03 -0.27
N GLU A 199 -13.28 25.68 -1.23
CA GLU A 199 -14.57 25.22 -1.79
C GLU A 199 -14.49 23.80 -2.38
N PHE A 200 -13.35 23.44 -2.96
CA PHE A 200 -13.12 22.11 -3.53
C PHE A 200 -13.02 21.04 -2.42
N GLY A 201 -12.27 21.31 -1.36
CA GLY A 201 -12.14 20.43 -0.20
C GLY A 201 -13.47 20.19 0.50
N ILE A 202 -14.27 21.25 0.72
CA ILE A 202 -15.62 21.13 1.31
C ILE A 202 -16.49 20.19 0.48
N LYS A 203 -16.60 20.43 -0.83
CA LYS A 203 -17.41 19.59 -1.74
C LYS A 203 -16.92 18.15 -1.81
N THR A 204 -15.61 17.96 -1.82
CA THR A 204 -15.00 16.63 -1.90
C THR A 204 -15.22 15.86 -0.59
N SER A 205 -15.07 16.49 0.57
CA SER A 205 -15.39 15.88 1.87
C SER A 205 -16.84 15.45 1.97
N ILE A 206 -17.80 16.27 1.49
CA ILE A 206 -19.21 15.89 1.42
C ILE A 206 -19.38 14.61 0.59
N LEU A 207 -18.79 14.54 -0.60
CA LEU A 207 -18.88 13.36 -1.46
C LEU A 207 -18.22 12.13 -0.82
N LEU A 208 -17.05 12.29 -0.19
CA LEU A 208 -16.37 11.20 0.50
C LEU A 208 -17.23 10.61 1.61
N LEU A 209 -17.82 11.45 2.46
CA LEU A 209 -18.63 11.01 3.59
C LEU A 209 -20.00 10.45 3.19
N THR A 210 -20.60 10.97 2.12
CA THR A 210 -21.99 10.60 1.75
C THR A 210 -22.08 9.52 0.67
N LYS A 211 -21.08 9.42 -0.21
CA LYS A 211 -21.11 8.50 -1.37
C LYS A 211 -19.93 7.54 -1.41
N ALA A 212 -18.75 7.96 -0.96
CA ALA A 212 -17.55 7.13 -1.06
C ALA A 212 -17.20 6.37 0.23
N ILE A 213 -17.88 6.61 1.35
CA ILE A 213 -17.51 6.09 2.67
C ILE A 213 -17.37 4.56 2.70
N GLN A 214 -18.22 3.84 1.97
CA GLN A 214 -18.18 2.38 1.80
C GLN A 214 -16.93 1.85 1.08
N TYR A 215 -16.22 2.70 0.36
CA TYR A 215 -14.99 2.34 -0.35
C TYR A 215 -13.73 2.75 0.42
N TRP A 216 -13.87 3.31 1.63
CA TRP A 216 -12.71 3.68 2.43
C TRP A 216 -11.96 2.41 2.85
N ASN A 217 -10.67 2.33 2.53
CA ASN A 217 -9.81 1.20 2.88
C ASN A 217 -9.44 1.21 4.37
N ARG A 218 -10.42 0.90 5.21
CA ARG A 218 -10.30 0.65 6.64
C ARG A 218 -11.32 -0.41 7.06
N GLU A 219 -10.92 -1.31 7.94
CA GLU A 219 -11.76 -2.43 8.39
C GLU A 219 -12.87 -1.97 9.35
N ASP A 220 -12.66 -0.83 10.02
CA ASP A 220 -13.56 -0.27 11.04
C ASP A 220 -14.67 0.66 10.48
N VAL A 221 -14.82 0.75 9.14
CA VAL A 221 -15.91 1.50 8.49
C VAL A 221 -17.31 1.00 8.91
N PRO A 222 -17.63 -0.30 8.94
CA PRO A 222 -18.95 -0.77 9.34
C PRO A 222 -19.31 -0.35 10.78
N VAL A 223 -18.33 -0.39 11.69
CA VAL A 223 -18.49 0.03 13.09
C VAL A 223 -18.79 1.53 13.18
N LEU A 224 -18.08 2.35 12.41
CA LEU A 224 -18.35 3.78 12.32
C LEU A 224 -19.79 4.05 11.85
N LEU A 225 -20.23 3.39 10.77
CA LEU A 225 -21.56 3.59 10.21
C LEU A 225 -22.67 3.22 11.20
N GLU A 226 -22.50 2.12 11.92
CA GLU A 226 -23.42 1.71 12.99
C GLU A 226 -23.44 2.74 14.14
N TYR A 227 -22.26 3.13 14.63
CA TYR A 227 -22.13 4.07 15.75
C TYR A 227 -22.81 5.42 15.49
N TYR A 228 -22.61 5.99 14.30
CA TYR A 228 -23.24 7.26 13.90
C TYR A 228 -24.63 7.09 13.28
N ASN A 229 -25.17 5.86 13.20
CA ASN A 229 -26.44 5.53 12.54
C ASN A 229 -26.52 6.09 11.10
N LEU A 230 -25.41 5.99 10.36
CA LEU A 230 -25.28 6.48 8.99
C LEU A 230 -25.76 5.42 8.01
N LYS A 231 -26.75 5.78 7.20
CA LYS A 231 -27.25 4.91 6.13
C LYS A 231 -26.44 5.12 4.87
N VAL A 232 -25.74 4.09 4.43
CA VAL A 232 -25.08 4.07 3.13
C VAL A 232 -25.99 3.37 2.12
N THR A 233 -26.26 4.03 1.00
CA THR A 233 -26.97 3.41 -0.12
C THR A 233 -25.95 2.60 -0.92
N THR A 234 -25.86 1.30 -0.68
CA THR A 234 -24.99 0.39 -1.43
C THR A 234 -25.66 -0.01 -2.74
N ASN A 235 -25.19 0.54 -3.86
CA ASN A 235 -25.50 -0.03 -5.17
C ASN A 235 -24.43 -1.08 -5.50
N LYS A 236 -24.79 -2.37 -5.45
CA LYS A 236 -23.86 -3.48 -5.70
C LYS A 236 -23.13 -3.41 -7.05
N ASN A 237 -23.66 -2.65 -8.01
CA ASN A 237 -23.06 -2.50 -9.34
C ASN A 237 -22.27 -1.20 -9.52
N GLU A 238 -22.36 -0.25 -8.58
CA GLU A 238 -21.58 0.99 -8.65
C GLU A 238 -20.14 0.70 -8.24
N LYS A 239 -19.19 1.15 -9.06
CA LYS A 239 -17.76 1.07 -8.73
C LYS A 239 -17.32 2.37 -8.07
N ALA A 240 -16.26 2.32 -7.27
CA ALA A 240 -15.65 3.53 -6.69
C ALA A 240 -15.41 4.61 -7.76
N PHE A 241 -14.87 4.24 -8.92
CA PHE A 241 -14.62 5.17 -10.02
C PHE A 241 -15.87 5.93 -10.48
N ASP A 242 -17.05 5.29 -10.46
CA ASP A 242 -18.31 5.94 -10.84
C ASP A 242 -18.71 7.05 -9.88
N VAL A 243 -18.33 6.93 -8.60
CA VAL A 243 -18.51 7.98 -7.59
C VAL A 243 -17.48 9.08 -7.76
N PHE A 244 -16.19 8.72 -7.80
CA PHE A 244 -15.09 9.71 -7.80
C PHE A 244 -15.08 10.57 -9.07
N LYS A 245 -15.42 10.02 -10.24
CA LYS A 245 -15.49 10.82 -11.49
C LYS A 245 -16.50 11.97 -11.43
N THR A 246 -17.45 11.94 -10.49
CA THR A 246 -18.46 13.01 -10.32
C THR A 246 -17.94 14.26 -9.61
N ILE A 247 -16.71 14.22 -9.05
CA ILE A 247 -16.06 15.39 -8.43
C ILE A 247 -15.87 16.51 -9.46
N PHE A 248 -15.45 16.17 -10.68
CA PHE A 248 -15.33 17.14 -11.78
C PHE A 248 -16.58 17.17 -12.64
N LYS A 249 -17.09 18.37 -12.88
CA LYS A 249 -18.24 18.60 -13.77
C LYS A 249 -17.77 18.59 -15.22
N GLY A 250 -18.66 18.21 -16.15
CA GLY A 250 -18.39 18.32 -17.59
C GLY A 250 -17.86 17.05 -18.26
N ASN A 251 -17.88 15.90 -17.57
CA ASN A 251 -17.51 14.59 -18.13
C ASN A 251 -16.06 14.56 -18.65
N THR A 252 -15.15 15.28 -17.97
CA THR A 252 -13.71 15.32 -18.28
C THR A 252 -12.99 14.05 -17.82
N VAL A 253 -13.51 13.39 -16.78
CA VAL A 253 -13.00 12.12 -16.25
C VAL A 253 -13.77 10.97 -16.86
N LYS A 254 -13.14 10.25 -17.80
CA LYS A 254 -13.74 9.10 -18.49
C LYS A 254 -12.97 7.82 -18.25
N ASN A 255 -11.66 7.95 -18.10
CA ASN A 255 -10.73 6.85 -17.96
C ASN A 255 -10.07 6.90 -16.58
N THR A 256 -9.54 5.75 -16.18
CA THR A 256 -8.63 5.60 -15.06
C THR A 256 -7.61 4.55 -15.44
N VAL A 257 -6.60 4.33 -14.60
CA VAL A 257 -5.62 3.27 -14.82
C VAL A 257 -6.36 1.94 -14.85
N GLU A 258 -6.23 1.22 -15.96
CA GLU A 258 -6.87 -0.08 -16.12
C GLU A 258 -6.30 -1.07 -15.10
N GLU A 259 -7.16 -1.93 -14.57
CA GLU A 259 -6.65 -3.10 -13.86
C GLU A 259 -5.95 -4.00 -14.88
N SER A 260 -4.69 -4.36 -14.61
CA SER A 260 -3.97 -5.26 -15.52
C SER A 260 -4.82 -6.51 -15.69
N LYS A 261 -5.00 -6.92 -16.95
CA LYS A 261 -5.71 -8.16 -17.25
C LYS A 261 -4.99 -9.28 -16.51
N ILE A 262 -5.71 -9.99 -15.63
CA ILE A 262 -5.18 -11.18 -14.98
C ILE A 262 -4.68 -12.08 -16.09
N ASN A 263 -3.36 -12.26 -16.14
CA ASN A 263 -2.78 -13.19 -17.09
C ASN A 263 -3.20 -14.60 -16.67
N LYS A 264 -4.06 -15.21 -17.49
CA LYS A 264 -4.59 -16.56 -17.31
C LYS A 264 -3.81 -17.59 -18.13
N GLY A 265 -2.54 -17.33 -18.40
CA GLY A 265 -1.67 -18.17 -19.20
C GLY A 265 -0.30 -18.35 -18.55
N GLY A 266 0.39 -19.39 -19.00
CA GLY A 266 1.81 -19.53 -18.75
C GLY A 266 2.22 -20.08 -17.39
N THR A 267 3.53 -19.91 -17.16
CA THR A 267 4.26 -20.42 -16.01
C THR A 267 4.89 -19.28 -15.21
N TYR A 268 4.84 -19.41 -13.90
CA TYR A 268 5.40 -18.48 -12.91
C TYR A 268 6.53 -19.19 -12.17
N THR A 269 7.72 -18.61 -12.17
CA THR A 269 8.89 -19.18 -11.48
C THR A 269 9.19 -18.43 -10.20
N PHE A 270 8.98 -19.09 -9.07
CA PHE A 270 9.29 -18.56 -7.76
C PHE A 270 10.64 -19.08 -7.28
N LYS A 271 11.49 -18.19 -6.78
CA LYS A 271 12.66 -18.55 -5.99
C LYS A 271 12.31 -18.45 -4.51
N VAL A 272 12.43 -19.56 -3.80
CA VAL A 272 12.11 -19.70 -2.37
C VAL A 272 13.39 -19.96 -1.59
N GLY A 273 13.72 -19.14 -0.61
CA GLY A 273 14.99 -19.24 0.11
C GLY A 273 14.89 -19.00 1.62
N LEU A 274 15.51 -19.90 2.39
CA LEU A 274 15.80 -19.72 3.81
C LEU A 274 17.04 -18.84 4.03
N SER A 275 17.97 -18.89 3.08
CA SER A 275 19.20 -18.09 3.12
C SER A 275 19.77 -17.88 1.73
N LYS A 276 20.88 -17.13 1.63
CA LYS A 276 21.61 -16.94 0.36
C LYS A 276 22.17 -18.25 -0.22
N THR A 277 22.39 -19.26 0.62
CA THR A 277 23.01 -20.54 0.25
C THR A 277 22.03 -21.70 0.21
N VAL A 278 20.81 -21.53 0.75
CA VAL A 278 19.77 -22.56 0.77
C VAL A 278 18.48 -22.02 0.12
N TRP A 279 18.21 -22.45 -1.11
CA TRP A 279 17.02 -22.03 -1.88
C TRP A 279 16.60 -23.03 -2.95
N ARG A 280 15.38 -22.87 -3.45
CA ARG A 280 14.72 -23.67 -4.49
C ARG A 280 14.09 -22.76 -5.54
N LYS A 281 14.05 -23.17 -6.80
CA LYS A 281 13.19 -22.56 -7.82
C LYS A 281 12.05 -23.51 -8.16
N ILE A 282 10.84 -22.98 -8.13
CA ILE A 282 9.61 -23.73 -8.32
C ILE A 282 8.80 -23.09 -9.43
N ASN A 283 8.45 -23.87 -10.44
CA ASN A 283 7.54 -23.48 -11.51
C ASN A 283 6.11 -23.84 -11.11
N LEU A 284 5.20 -22.88 -11.24
CA LEU A 284 3.77 -23.06 -11.06
C LEU A 284 3.00 -22.59 -12.29
N ALA A 285 1.85 -23.21 -12.51
CA ALA A 285 0.84 -22.71 -13.42
C ALA A 285 0.19 -21.45 -12.85
N TYR A 286 -0.24 -20.53 -13.72
CA TYR A 286 -1.06 -19.37 -13.34
C TYR A 286 -2.29 -19.73 -12.48
N LYS A 287 -2.86 -20.93 -12.69
CA LYS A 287 -4.06 -21.45 -12.01
C LYS A 287 -3.76 -22.23 -10.73
N HIS A 288 -2.50 -22.56 -10.46
CA HIS A 288 -2.14 -23.16 -9.17
C HIS A 288 -2.40 -22.14 -8.06
N THR A 289 -2.63 -22.68 -6.88
CA THR A 289 -2.98 -21.93 -5.69
C THR A 289 -1.77 -21.68 -4.81
N PHE A 290 -1.91 -20.79 -3.82
CA PHE A 290 -0.89 -20.64 -2.78
C PHE A 290 -0.76 -21.90 -1.91
N GLY A 291 -1.82 -22.71 -1.80
CA GLY A 291 -1.74 -24.06 -1.22
C GLY A 291 -0.87 -25.01 -2.03
N ASP A 292 -0.95 -24.96 -3.36
CA ASP A 292 -0.06 -25.75 -4.25
C ASP A 292 1.40 -25.29 -4.11
N LEU A 293 1.64 -23.97 -4.02
CA LEU A 293 2.97 -23.43 -3.75
C LEU A 293 3.50 -23.89 -2.40
N HIS A 294 2.68 -23.85 -1.35
CA HIS A 294 3.04 -24.35 -0.02
C HIS A 294 3.45 -25.83 -0.07
N ASN A 295 2.64 -26.70 -0.68
CA ASN A 295 2.98 -28.11 -0.82
C ASN A 295 4.31 -28.32 -1.57
N ALA A 296 4.54 -27.54 -2.62
CA ALA A 296 5.78 -27.60 -3.39
C ALA A 296 7.00 -27.13 -2.57
N ILE A 297 6.83 -26.15 -1.69
CA ILE A 297 7.90 -25.70 -0.78
C ILE A 297 8.22 -26.80 0.24
N GLN A 298 7.21 -27.41 0.86
CA GLN A 298 7.39 -28.49 1.82
C GLN A 298 8.15 -29.67 1.19
N GLU A 299 7.73 -30.11 -0.01
CA GLU A 299 8.45 -31.14 -0.78
C GLU A 299 9.90 -30.72 -1.08
N ALA A 300 10.12 -29.48 -1.52
CA ALA A 300 11.44 -29.02 -1.92
C ALA A 300 12.44 -28.89 -0.76
N PHE A 301 11.95 -28.65 0.45
CA PHE A 301 12.77 -28.53 1.65
C PHE A 301 12.74 -29.79 2.54
N GLU A 302 12.03 -30.85 2.14
CA GLU A 302 11.89 -32.10 2.91
C GLU A 302 11.32 -31.85 4.31
N PHE A 303 10.35 -30.93 4.42
CA PHE A 303 9.60 -30.67 5.65
C PHE A 303 8.30 -31.50 5.65
N ASP A 304 7.86 -31.88 6.84
CA ASP A 304 6.56 -32.42 7.15
C ASP A 304 5.53 -31.29 7.18
N ASN A 305 4.41 -31.49 6.49
CA ASN A 305 3.33 -30.51 6.41
C ASN A 305 2.33 -30.67 7.58
N ASP A 306 2.79 -30.36 8.79
CA ASP A 306 2.11 -30.63 10.06
C ASP A 306 1.62 -29.38 10.81
N HIS A 307 1.94 -28.18 10.32
CA HIS A 307 1.56 -26.91 10.95
C HIS A 307 0.90 -25.90 10.01
N LEU A 308 0.32 -24.86 10.62
CA LEU A 308 -0.30 -23.74 9.92
C LEU A 308 0.74 -22.94 9.12
N TYR A 309 0.27 -22.28 8.07
CA TYR A 309 1.11 -21.43 7.22
C TYR A 309 0.36 -20.21 6.66
N ALA A 310 1.13 -19.23 6.22
CA ALA A 310 0.64 -18.02 5.56
C ALA A 310 1.65 -17.45 4.56
N PHE A 311 1.15 -16.73 3.55
CA PHE A 311 1.96 -15.93 2.63
C PHE A 311 1.65 -14.45 2.81
N PHE A 312 2.67 -13.60 2.87
CA PHE A 312 2.48 -12.16 2.99
C PHE A 312 3.09 -11.39 1.82
N ILE A 313 2.24 -10.64 1.11
CA ILE A 313 2.64 -9.87 -0.07
C ILE A 313 3.47 -8.66 0.35
N GLY A 314 4.56 -8.38 -0.38
CA GLY A 314 5.47 -7.27 -0.03
C GLY A 314 6.36 -7.56 1.18
N GLY A 315 6.43 -8.83 1.60
CA GLY A 315 7.42 -9.31 2.57
C GLY A 315 7.23 -8.86 4.03
N ASN A 316 6.06 -8.34 4.39
CA ASN A 316 5.74 -7.93 5.77
C ASN A 316 4.49 -8.65 6.28
N ARG A 317 4.46 -9.03 7.56
CA ARG A 317 3.40 -9.87 8.18
C ARG A 317 2.04 -9.17 8.40
N ARG A 318 1.62 -8.24 7.52
CA ARG A 318 0.38 -7.44 7.71
C ARG A 318 -0.79 -7.93 6.87
N LYS A 319 -0.60 -8.10 5.56
CA LYS A 319 -1.65 -8.60 4.65
C LYS A 319 -1.27 -10.00 4.18
N GLY A 320 -1.88 -10.99 4.83
CA GLY A 320 -1.60 -12.40 4.64
C GLY A 320 -2.65 -13.14 3.82
N ILE A 321 -2.22 -14.20 3.16
CA ILE A 321 -3.04 -15.25 2.57
C ILE A 321 -2.80 -16.47 3.44
N TYR A 322 -3.80 -16.83 4.24
CA TYR A 322 -3.66 -17.84 5.28
C TYR A 322 -4.16 -19.20 4.78
N CYS A 323 -3.60 -20.28 5.31
CA CYS A 323 -4.19 -21.59 5.10
C CYS A 323 -5.63 -21.64 5.66
N LYS A 324 -6.48 -22.47 5.07
CA LYS A 324 -7.90 -22.60 5.45
C LYS A 324 -8.16 -22.95 6.92
N TYR A 325 -7.14 -23.39 7.66
CA TYR A 325 -7.23 -23.80 9.06
C TYR A 325 -6.88 -22.68 10.06
N ALA A 326 -6.41 -21.51 9.60
CA ALA A 326 -5.97 -20.43 10.48
C ALA A 326 -7.09 -19.54 11.04
N GLU A 327 -8.38 -19.89 10.81
CA GLU A 327 -9.57 -19.14 11.25
C GLU A 327 -9.47 -17.62 11.02
N TYR A 328 -8.96 -17.21 9.86
CA TYR A 328 -8.76 -15.80 9.48
C TYR A 328 -9.80 -15.33 8.46
N GLU A 329 -10.34 -14.13 8.65
CA GLU A 329 -11.19 -13.46 7.66
C GLU A 329 -10.31 -12.82 6.57
N GLY A 330 -10.11 -13.53 5.45
CA GLY A 330 -9.34 -13.02 4.32
C GLY A 330 -9.10 -14.05 3.21
N PRO A 331 -8.16 -13.78 2.29
CA PRO A 331 -7.81 -14.72 1.23
C PRO A 331 -7.30 -16.04 1.79
N VAL A 332 -7.85 -17.14 1.26
CA VAL A 332 -7.47 -18.51 1.66
C VAL A 332 -6.47 -19.08 0.66
N ALA A 333 -5.35 -19.63 1.15
CA ALA A 333 -4.24 -20.07 0.32
C ALA A 333 -4.63 -21.16 -0.68
N GLU A 334 -5.49 -22.09 -0.27
CA GLU A 334 -5.97 -23.21 -1.10
C GLU A 334 -6.94 -22.80 -2.21
N THR A 335 -7.44 -21.57 -2.23
CA THR A 335 -8.38 -21.07 -3.27
C THR A 335 -7.86 -19.84 -4.00
N THR A 336 -6.87 -19.15 -3.45
CA THR A 336 -6.23 -18.00 -4.08
C THR A 336 -5.21 -18.48 -5.11
N THR A 337 -5.45 -18.16 -6.39
CA THR A 337 -4.56 -18.54 -7.50
C THR A 337 -3.36 -17.61 -7.62
N ILE A 338 -2.23 -18.10 -8.15
CA ILE A 338 -1.05 -17.27 -8.44
C ILE A 338 -1.41 -16.06 -9.30
N ALA A 339 -2.21 -16.28 -10.35
CA ALA A 339 -2.64 -15.21 -11.25
C ALA A 339 -3.52 -14.14 -10.57
N SER A 340 -4.35 -14.51 -9.59
CA SER A 340 -5.31 -13.58 -8.97
C SER A 340 -4.68 -12.43 -8.20
N LEU A 341 -3.41 -12.55 -7.79
CA LEU A 341 -2.70 -11.47 -7.12
C LEU A 341 -2.06 -10.45 -8.08
N ASN A 342 -2.05 -10.77 -9.38
CA ASN A 342 -1.46 -9.93 -10.43
C ASN A 342 -0.05 -9.43 -10.03
N LEU A 343 0.81 -10.38 -9.65
CA LEU A 343 2.19 -10.11 -9.23
C LEU A 343 3.04 -9.74 -10.45
N TYR A 344 3.97 -8.80 -10.27
CA TYR A 344 5.00 -8.50 -11.25
C TYR A 344 6.30 -9.26 -10.97
N LYS A 345 7.10 -9.49 -12.02
CA LYS A 345 8.46 -10.01 -11.89
C LYS A 345 9.26 -9.14 -10.90
N GLY A 346 9.94 -9.79 -9.96
CA GLY A 346 10.71 -9.17 -8.89
C GLY A 346 9.91 -8.90 -7.62
N GLU A 347 8.57 -9.03 -7.64
CA GLU A 347 7.77 -8.94 -6.42
C GLU A 347 8.17 -10.03 -5.42
N ARG A 348 8.19 -9.63 -4.15
CA ARG A 348 8.57 -10.46 -3.01
C ARG A 348 7.39 -10.79 -2.12
N LEU A 349 7.40 -11.99 -1.59
CA LEU A 349 6.50 -12.47 -0.56
C LEU A 349 7.31 -13.07 0.60
N LEU A 350 6.72 -13.09 1.79
CA LEU A 350 7.17 -13.87 2.92
C LEU A 350 6.29 -15.11 3.03
N TYR A 351 6.87 -16.30 3.04
CA TYR A 351 6.17 -17.53 3.40
C TYR A 351 6.54 -17.90 4.84
N LEU A 352 5.53 -17.91 5.71
CA LEU A 352 5.64 -18.30 7.11
C LEU A 352 5.04 -19.69 7.25
N PHE A 353 5.82 -20.63 7.75
CA PHE A 353 5.40 -21.98 8.10
C PHE A 353 5.66 -22.22 9.59
N ASP A 354 4.72 -22.92 10.24
CA ASP A 354 4.73 -23.14 11.68
C ASP A 354 4.65 -21.83 12.46
N PHE A 355 3.46 -21.51 12.98
CA PHE A 355 3.27 -20.27 13.76
C PHE A 355 3.92 -20.32 15.15
N GLY A 356 4.40 -21.49 15.59
CA GLY A 356 5.19 -21.64 16.81
C GLY A 356 6.67 -21.36 16.58
N ASP A 357 7.29 -22.10 15.66
CA ASP A 357 8.73 -22.01 15.38
C ASP A 357 9.11 -20.94 14.33
N GLU A 358 8.11 -20.42 13.62
CA GLU A 358 8.21 -19.31 12.68
C GLU A 358 9.27 -19.49 11.57
N TRP A 359 9.18 -20.59 10.82
CA TRP A 359 10.01 -20.77 9.64
C TRP A 359 9.66 -19.73 8.57
N GLU A 360 10.58 -18.80 8.34
CA GLU A 360 10.43 -17.73 7.36
C GLU A 360 11.24 -17.99 6.08
N PHE A 361 10.54 -18.01 4.95
CA PHE A 361 11.15 -18.12 3.63
C PHE A 361 10.92 -16.83 2.84
N ASN A 362 11.99 -16.33 2.22
CA ASN A 362 11.90 -15.29 1.20
C ASN A 362 11.44 -15.92 -0.11
N VAL A 363 10.32 -15.45 -0.65
CA VAL A 363 9.77 -15.89 -1.93
C VAL A 363 9.84 -14.74 -2.93
N GLU A 364 10.45 -14.95 -4.09
CA GLU A 364 10.59 -13.93 -5.14
C GLU A 364 10.05 -14.48 -6.47
N LEU A 365 9.18 -13.73 -7.13
CA LEU A 365 8.71 -14.06 -8.48
C LEU A 365 9.78 -13.67 -9.51
N THR A 366 10.62 -14.63 -9.90
CA THR A 366 11.79 -14.36 -10.75
C THR A 366 11.49 -14.34 -12.25
N GLU A 367 10.42 -15.02 -12.68
CA GLU A 367 10.03 -15.12 -14.08
C GLU A 367 8.52 -15.29 -14.23
N ILE A 368 7.96 -14.65 -15.26
CA ILE A 368 6.61 -14.89 -15.77
C ILE A 368 6.77 -15.17 -17.25
N ASN A 369 6.36 -16.36 -17.69
CA ASN A 369 6.39 -16.75 -19.09
C ASN A 369 4.97 -17.12 -19.51
N GLU A 370 4.28 -16.16 -20.14
CA GLU A 370 2.85 -16.24 -20.48
C GLU A 370 2.56 -17.30 -21.55
N GLU A 371 3.54 -17.59 -22.40
CA GLU A 371 3.42 -18.50 -23.54
C GLU A 371 3.93 -19.91 -23.25
N ALA A 372 4.60 -20.11 -22.11
CA ALA A 372 5.13 -21.42 -21.73
C ALA A 372 4.02 -22.46 -21.49
N PRO A 373 4.26 -23.74 -21.81
CA PRO A 373 3.37 -24.82 -21.43
C PRO A 373 3.10 -24.81 -19.92
N VAL A 374 1.83 -24.98 -19.56
CA VAL A 374 1.38 -24.90 -18.16
C VAL A 374 1.63 -26.25 -17.47
N PRO A 375 2.42 -26.30 -16.38
CA PRO A 375 2.71 -27.56 -15.72
C PRO A 375 1.46 -28.11 -15.01
N LEU A 376 1.25 -29.43 -15.06
CA LEU A 376 0.10 -30.08 -14.40
C LEU A 376 0.19 -29.98 -12.86
N LYS A 377 1.41 -30.10 -12.34
CA LYS A 377 1.75 -29.95 -10.91
C LYS A 377 2.93 -28.98 -10.77
N PRO A 378 3.12 -28.32 -9.62
CA PRO A 378 4.33 -27.55 -9.36
C PRO A 378 5.59 -28.37 -9.63
N MET A 379 6.64 -27.74 -10.15
CA MET A 379 7.90 -28.42 -10.49
C MET A 379 9.08 -27.71 -9.84
N ILE A 380 9.88 -28.45 -9.07
CA ILE A 380 11.16 -27.97 -8.56
C ILE A 380 12.17 -28.06 -9.70
N ILE A 381 12.58 -26.91 -10.23
CA ILE A 381 13.44 -26.84 -11.43
C ILE A 381 14.92 -26.60 -11.10
N GLU A 382 15.21 -26.11 -9.90
CA GLU A 382 16.58 -25.86 -9.45
C GLU A 382 16.65 -25.87 -7.92
N SER A 383 17.74 -26.41 -7.36
CA SER A 383 17.97 -26.49 -5.92
C SER A 383 19.40 -26.12 -5.57
N LYS A 384 19.59 -25.35 -4.50
CA LYS A 384 20.92 -25.04 -3.92
C LYS A 384 20.91 -25.23 -2.41
N GLY A 385 21.95 -25.89 -1.90
CA GLY A 385 22.17 -26.10 -0.47
C GLY A 385 21.30 -27.22 0.13
N LYS A 386 21.84 -27.89 1.15
CA LYS A 386 21.12 -28.94 1.89
C LYS A 386 19.97 -28.30 2.68
N SER A 387 18.81 -28.94 2.68
CA SER A 387 17.70 -28.55 3.56
C SER A 387 18.10 -28.71 5.03
N PRO A 388 17.71 -27.79 5.92
CA PRO A 388 17.88 -28.00 7.35
C PRO A 388 16.96 -29.11 7.85
N HIS A 389 17.24 -29.67 9.03
CA HIS A 389 16.24 -30.44 9.75
C HIS A 389 15.13 -29.50 10.22
N GLN A 390 13.87 -29.90 10.04
CA GLN A 390 12.71 -29.10 10.43
C GLN A 390 12.67 -28.84 11.94
N TYR A 391 12.91 -29.89 12.75
CA TYR A 391 13.01 -29.78 14.20
C TYR A 391 14.27 -30.46 14.71
N ASN A 392 14.95 -29.81 15.66
CA ASN A 392 15.97 -30.49 16.45
C ASN A 392 15.24 -31.33 17.49
N GLY A 393 15.13 -32.65 17.25
CA GLY A 393 14.33 -33.59 18.03
C GLY A 393 14.36 -33.34 19.55
N GLY A 394 13.26 -32.76 20.05
CA GLY A 394 13.08 -32.36 21.44
C GLY A 394 11.96 -33.14 22.12
N TRP A 395 11.70 -34.38 21.74
CA TRP A 395 10.85 -35.30 22.50
C TRP A 395 11.39 -36.73 22.34
N GLY A 396 12.22 -37.15 23.30
CA GLY A 396 12.58 -38.56 23.47
C GLY A 396 14.03 -38.80 23.85
N LEU A 397 14.40 -38.55 25.12
CA LEU A 397 15.36 -39.36 25.87
C LEU A 397 15.07 -39.18 27.38
N TYR A 398 14.04 -39.87 27.85
CA TYR A 398 14.02 -40.42 29.21
C TYR A 398 13.87 -41.92 29.04
N GLU A 399 14.99 -42.63 29.04
CA GLU A 399 15.01 -44.06 29.41
C GLU A 399 14.88 -44.18 30.92
#